data_AF-A0A4R3Y9M7-F1
#
_entry.id   AF-A0A4R3Y9M7-F1
#
_cell.length_a   1.000
_cell.length_b   1.000
_cell.length_c   1.000
_cell.angle_alpha   90.00
_cell.angle_beta   90.00
_cell.angle_gamma   90.00
#
_symmetry.space_group_name_H-M   'P 1'
#
loop_
_entity.id
_entity.type
_entity.pdbx_description
1 polymer ?
#
loop_
_entity_poly.entity_id
_entity_poly.type
_entity_poly.pdbx_seq_one_letter_code
_entity_poly.pdbx_strand_id
1 'polypeptide(L)'
;MLQFQTLTEFDFHQTLEQTEGVSIVMFSGPDCGACRQIEKLLPGVATGIVAQLFKVDAQQCMGLVRQYEVFHFPALFLFVNGYFHATLHSEVTPVKMQAAIDAALARPAEEEP
;
A
#
# COMPACT_ATOMS: atom_id res chain seq x y z
N MET A 1 3.74 -17.08 3.33
CA MET A 1 3.70 -16.48 1.98
C MET A 1 2.89 -15.21 2.12
N LEU A 2 3.48 -14.06 1.77
CA LEU A 2 2.81 -12.76 1.86
C LEU A 2 1.59 -12.74 0.94
N GLN A 3 0.47 -12.17 1.39
CA GLN A 3 -0.79 -12.10 0.65
C GLN A 3 -1.51 -10.80 0.98
N PHE A 4 -2.40 -10.35 0.09
CA PHE A 4 -3.24 -9.19 0.34
C PHE A 4 -4.38 -9.53 1.29
N GLN A 5 -4.54 -8.70 2.32
CA GLN A 5 -5.76 -8.58 3.09
C GLN A 5 -6.58 -7.40 2.54
N THR A 6 -7.86 -7.61 2.27
CA THR A 6 -8.77 -6.52 1.90
C THR A 6 -9.15 -5.73 3.15
N LEU A 7 -9.03 -4.41 3.08
CA LEU A 7 -9.54 -3.48 4.09
C LEU A 7 -10.70 -2.68 3.50
N THR A 8 -11.59 -2.27 4.39
CA THR A 8 -12.76 -1.44 4.15
C THR A 8 -12.68 -0.17 4.99
N GLU A 9 -13.55 0.80 4.75
CA GLU A 9 -13.60 2.03 5.55
C GLU A 9 -13.84 1.77 7.06
N PHE A 10 -14.43 0.63 7.41
CA PHE A 10 -14.77 0.28 8.79
C PHE A 10 -13.60 -0.27 9.59
N ASP A 11 -12.68 -0.99 8.95
CA ASP A 11 -11.58 -1.71 9.61
C ASP A 11 -10.19 -1.22 9.21
N PHE A 12 -10.10 -0.26 8.27
CA PHE A 12 -8.84 0.28 7.77
C PHE A 12 -7.92 0.81 8.87
N HIS A 13 -8.38 1.83 9.61
CA HIS A 13 -7.56 2.48 10.64
C HIS A 13 -7.23 1.53 11.79
N GLN A 14 -8.22 0.80 12.29
CA GLN A 14 -8.03 -0.14 13.38
C GLN A 14 -7.03 -1.24 13.01
N THR A 15 -7.08 -1.76 11.78
CA THR A 15 -6.15 -2.81 11.35
C THR A 15 -4.74 -2.26 11.18
N LEU A 16 -4.59 -1.05 10.62
CA LEU A 16 -3.29 -0.42 10.48
C LEU A 16 -2.66 -0.11 11.84
N GLU A 17 -3.40 0.46 12.79
CA GLU A 17 -2.92 0.73 14.16
C GLU A 17 -2.39 -0.51 14.87
N GLN A 18 -2.94 -1.69 14.54
CA GLN A 18 -2.52 -2.98 15.10
C GLN A 18 -1.41 -3.66 14.30
N THR A 19 -0.99 -3.08 13.17
CA THR A 19 0.02 -3.64 12.29
C THR A 19 1.41 -3.14 12.65
N GLU A 20 2.23 -4.03 13.18
CA GLU A 20 3.64 -3.76 13.46
C GLU A 20 4.51 -3.94 12.20
N GLY A 21 5.62 -3.20 12.15
CA GLY A 21 6.57 -3.24 11.06
C GLY A 21 6.13 -2.47 9.82
N VAL A 22 6.74 -2.80 8.68
CA VAL A 22 6.48 -2.12 7.41
C VAL A 22 5.34 -2.82 6.68
N SER A 23 4.35 -2.07 6.23
CA SER A 23 3.26 -2.59 5.40
C SER A 23 2.98 -1.69 4.21
N ILE A 24 2.32 -2.25 3.18
CA ILE A 24 1.89 -1.49 2.01
C ILE A 24 0.38 -1.60 1.87
N VAL A 25 -0.28 -0.46 1.68
CA VAL A 25 -1.68 -0.37 1.29
C VAL A 25 -1.76 -0.06 -0.21
N MET A 26 -2.43 -0.91 -0.97
CA MET A 26 -2.72 -0.69 -2.38
C MET A 26 -4.18 -0.26 -2.58
N PHE A 27 -4.39 0.94 -3.10
CA PHE A 27 -5.69 1.34 -3.63
C PHE A 27 -5.84 0.86 -5.06
N SER A 28 -6.92 0.11 -5.30
CA SER A 28 -7.21 -0.52 -6.58
C SER A 28 -8.60 -0.10 -7.08
N GLY A 29 -8.76 0.03 -8.39
CA GLY A 29 -10.04 0.35 -9.02
C GLY A 29 -10.62 -0.82 -9.81
N PRO A 30 -11.95 -0.85 -10.02
CA PRO A 30 -12.60 -1.81 -10.90
C PRO A 30 -12.04 -1.69 -12.33
N ASP A 31 -11.95 -2.82 -13.02
CA ASP A 31 -11.47 -2.91 -14.42
C ASP A 31 -10.04 -2.40 -14.71
N CYS A 32 -9.25 -2.10 -13.69
CA CYS A 32 -7.86 -1.70 -13.82
C CYS A 32 -6.92 -2.89 -14.12
N GLY A 33 -6.50 -3.03 -15.38
CA GLY A 33 -5.56 -4.07 -15.81
C GLY A 33 -4.21 -4.04 -15.08
N ALA A 34 -3.68 -2.84 -14.85
CA ALA A 34 -2.44 -2.64 -14.09
C ALA A 34 -2.58 -3.09 -12.62
N CYS A 35 -3.72 -2.80 -11.99
CA CYS A 35 -3.99 -3.19 -10.60
C CYS A 35 -3.98 -4.71 -10.44
N ARG A 36 -4.63 -5.45 -11.36
CA ARG A 36 -4.62 -6.93 -11.36
C ARG A 36 -3.22 -7.51 -11.55
N GLN A 37 -2.36 -6.85 -12.32
CA GLN A 37 -0.98 -7.27 -12.50
C GLN A 37 -0.18 -7.05 -11.23
N ILE A 38 -0.27 -5.86 -10.62
CA ILE A 38 0.44 -5.53 -9.39
C ILE A 38 -0.03 -6.42 -8.23
N GLU A 39 -1.33 -6.68 -8.11
CA GLU A 39 -1.87 -7.55 -7.06
C GLU A 39 -1.27 -8.97 -7.11
N LYS A 40 -0.93 -9.48 -8.30
CA LYS A 40 -0.28 -10.78 -8.48
C LYS A 40 1.22 -10.75 -8.22
N LEU A 41 1.89 -9.66 -8.57
CA LEU A 41 3.35 -9.54 -8.50
C LEU A 41 3.85 -9.08 -7.12
N LEU A 42 3.16 -8.11 -6.51
CA LEU A 42 3.59 -7.45 -5.29
C LEU A 42 3.88 -8.41 -4.13
N PRO A 43 3.08 -9.47 -3.87
CA PRO A 43 3.35 -10.38 -2.78
C PRO A 43 4.68 -11.11 -2.93
N GLY A 44 5.05 -11.51 -4.15
CA GLY A 44 6.36 -12.13 -4.41
C GLY A 44 7.51 -11.13 -4.34
N VAL A 45 7.29 -9.91 -4.82
CA VAL A 45 8.27 -8.82 -4.85
C VAL A 45 8.58 -8.27 -3.45
N ALA A 46 7.55 -8.13 -2.61
CA ALA A 46 7.66 -7.54 -1.29
C ALA A 46 7.91 -8.57 -0.17
N THR A 47 7.96 -9.87 -0.51
CA THR A 47 8.29 -10.93 0.46
C THR A 47 9.69 -10.69 1.03
N GLY A 48 9.79 -10.63 2.35
CA GLY A 48 11.04 -10.36 3.07
C GLY A 48 11.40 -8.87 3.17
N ILE A 49 10.62 -7.99 2.54
CA ILE A 49 10.77 -6.53 2.61
C ILE A 49 9.72 -5.92 3.54
N VAL A 50 8.47 -6.37 3.41
CA VAL A 50 7.33 -5.88 4.19
C VAL A 50 6.69 -7.02 4.98
N ALA A 51 6.10 -6.67 6.12
CA ALA A 51 5.40 -7.59 7.00
C ALA A 51 3.98 -7.91 6.49
N GLN A 52 3.28 -6.90 5.97
CA GLN A 52 1.89 -7.03 5.52
C GLN A 52 1.59 -6.28 4.22
N LEU A 53 0.62 -6.82 3.47
CA LEU A 53 0.03 -6.17 2.31
C LEU A 53 -1.48 -6.03 2.51
N PHE A 54 -1.97 -4.82 2.27
CA PHE A 54 -3.37 -4.49 2.31
C PHE A 54 -3.84 -4.01 0.95
N LYS A 55 -5.10 -4.24 0.64
CA LYS A 55 -5.75 -3.66 -0.53
C LYS A 55 -7.06 -3.00 -0.14
N VAL A 56 -7.34 -1.89 -0.81
CA VAL A 56 -8.60 -1.15 -0.69
C VAL A 56 -9.23 -1.07 -2.07
N ASP A 57 -10.50 -1.47 -2.17
CA ASP A 57 -11.30 -1.26 -3.38
C ASP A 57 -11.82 0.18 -3.37
N ALA A 58 -11.33 0.98 -4.31
CA ALA A 58 -11.68 2.38 -4.43
C ALA A 58 -13.17 2.62 -4.72
N GLN A 59 -13.84 1.69 -5.42
CA GLN A 59 -15.28 1.80 -5.69
C GLN A 59 -16.11 1.60 -4.42
N GLN A 60 -15.63 0.75 -3.51
CA GLN A 60 -16.32 0.47 -2.24
C GLN A 60 -15.93 1.45 -1.12
N CYS A 61 -14.74 2.03 -1.19
CA CYS A 61 -14.16 2.85 -0.12
C CYS A 61 -13.85 4.28 -0.58
N MET A 62 -14.87 4.98 -1.09
CA MET A 62 -14.72 6.33 -1.65
C MET A 62 -14.27 7.39 -0.63
N GLY A 63 -14.59 7.20 0.66
CA GLY A 63 -14.10 8.04 1.76
C GLY A 63 -12.59 7.92 1.92
N LEU A 64 -12.06 6.70 1.93
CA LEU A 64 -10.61 6.47 1.97
C LEU A 64 -9.90 7.01 0.71
N VAL A 65 -10.53 6.87 -0.47
CA VAL A 65 -10.00 7.43 -1.73
C VAL A 65 -9.85 8.95 -1.63
N ARG A 66 -10.82 9.63 -1.00
CA ARG A 66 -10.76 11.09 -0.79
C ARG A 66 -9.74 11.47 0.27
N GLN A 67 -9.69 10.72 1.38
CA GLN A 67 -8.75 10.96 2.47
C GLN A 67 -7.30 10.85 1.99
N TYR A 68 -6.95 9.78 1.26
CA TYR A 68 -5.60 9.59 0.74
C TYR A 68 -5.36 10.29 -0.60
N GLU A 69 -6.25 11.20 -1.01
CA GLU A 69 -6.18 11.96 -2.26
C GLU A 69 -5.84 11.09 -3.49
N VAL A 70 -6.47 9.91 -3.60
CA VAL A 70 -6.16 8.94 -4.65
C VAL A 70 -6.85 9.34 -5.95
N PHE A 71 -6.06 9.91 -6.88
CA PHE A 71 -6.54 10.31 -8.21
C PHE A 71 -6.24 9.28 -9.31
N HIS A 72 -5.25 8.40 -9.09
CA HIS A 72 -4.77 7.45 -10.09
C HIS A 72 -4.63 6.05 -9.48
N PHE A 73 -4.92 5.03 -10.30
CA PHE A 73 -4.78 3.64 -9.89
C PHE A 73 -3.71 2.92 -10.72
N PRO A 74 -2.99 1.97 -10.10
CA PRO A 74 -2.96 1.69 -8.67
C PRO A 74 -2.15 2.74 -7.89
N ALA A 75 -2.57 3.05 -6.66
CA ALA A 75 -1.79 3.86 -5.72
C ALA A 75 -1.26 2.97 -4.59
N LEU A 76 0.00 3.16 -4.21
CA LEU A 76 0.69 2.38 -3.20
C LEU A 76 1.17 3.31 -2.09
N PHE A 77 0.83 2.98 -0.85
CA PHE A 77 1.21 3.75 0.32
C PHE A 77 1.98 2.88 1.31
N LEU A 78 3.08 3.40 1.81
CA LEU A 78 3.93 2.77 2.80
C LEU A 78 3.47 3.18 4.20
N PHE A 79 3.31 2.20 5.08
CA PHE A 79 3.02 2.40 6.49
C PHE A 79 4.13 1.78 7.34
N VAL A 80 4.44 2.43 8.45
CA VAL A 80 5.42 1.96 9.44
C VAL A 80 4.76 1.98 10.82
N ASN A 81 4.61 0.79 11.42
CA ASN A 81 3.92 0.60 12.70
C ASN A 81 2.53 1.25 12.74
N GLY A 82 1.77 1.09 11.65
CA GLY A 82 0.41 1.60 11.51
C GLY A 82 0.28 3.06 11.10
N TYR A 83 1.37 3.81 11.02
CA TYR A 83 1.36 5.20 10.60
C TYR A 83 1.75 5.34 9.14
N PHE A 84 1.08 6.24 8.43
CA PHE A 84 1.47 6.64 7.09
C PHE A 84 2.92 7.12 7.09
N HIS A 85 3.72 6.65 6.13
CA HIS A 85 5.13 7.02 6.01
C HIS A 85 5.44 7.72 4.69
N ALA A 86 4.96 7.18 3.56
CA ALA A 86 5.21 7.77 2.25
C ALA A 86 4.30 7.18 1.16
N THR A 87 4.11 7.94 0.09
CA THR A 87 3.57 7.39 -1.16
C THR A 87 4.68 6.71 -1.97
N LEU A 88 4.40 5.50 -2.49
CA LEU A 88 5.34 4.74 -3.32
C LEU A 88 5.04 4.93 -4.80
N HIS A 89 5.96 5.57 -5.51
CA HIS A 89 5.97 5.69 -6.96
C HIS A 89 7.10 4.86 -7.56
N SER A 90 6.86 3.56 -7.76
CA SER A 90 7.84 2.65 -8.32
C SER A 90 7.18 1.57 -9.19
N GLU A 91 7.94 1.08 -10.17
CA GLU A 91 7.60 -0.17 -10.84
C GLU A 91 7.70 -1.35 -9.87
N VAL A 92 6.77 -2.30 -9.99
CA VAL A 92 6.66 -3.46 -9.10
C VAL A 92 7.61 -4.56 -9.56
N THR A 93 8.90 -4.31 -9.34
CA THR A 93 10.01 -5.27 -9.51
C THR A 93 10.77 -5.40 -8.19
N PRO A 94 11.43 -6.54 -7.91
CA PRO A 94 12.17 -6.74 -6.65
C PRO A 94 13.17 -5.62 -6.36
N VAL A 95 14.00 -5.28 -7.34
CA VAL A 95 15.08 -4.29 -7.19
C VAL A 95 14.52 -2.88 -6.96
N LYS A 96 13.55 -2.46 -7.77
CA LYS A 96 13.02 -1.09 -7.66
C LYS A 96 12.15 -0.92 -6.42
N MET A 97 11.36 -1.93 -6.03
CA MET A 97 10.56 -1.88 -4.81
C MET A 97 11.43 -1.84 -3.56
N GLN A 98 12.47 -2.67 -3.49
CA GLN A 98 13.42 -2.62 -2.38
C GLN A 98 14.05 -1.23 -2.26
N ALA A 99 14.59 -0.70 -3.37
CA ALA A 99 15.22 0.61 -3.38
C ALA A 99 14.25 1.75 -3.02
N ALA A 100 13.00 1.68 -3.50
CA ALA A 100 11.98 2.68 -3.19
C ALA A 100 11.58 2.67 -1.72
N ILE A 101 11.43 1.48 -1.12
CA ILE A 101 11.11 1.32 0.30
C ILE A 101 12.29 1.81 1.15
N ASP A 102 13.52 1.39 0.84
CA ASP A 102 14.71 1.82 1.57
C ASP A 102 14.88 3.35 1.52
N ALA A 103 14.68 3.95 0.33
CA ALA A 103 14.75 5.40 0.15
C ALA A 103 13.61 6.15 0.86
N ALA A 104 12.43 5.53 0.99
CA ALA A 104 11.33 6.09 1.78
C ALA A 104 11.67 6.04 3.27
N LEU A 105 12.10 4.88 3.79
CA LEU A 105 12.43 4.68 5.20
C LEU A 105 13.65 5.49 5.66
N ALA A 106 14.56 5.85 4.75
CA ALA A 106 15.70 6.73 5.04
C ALA A 106 15.29 8.21 5.23
N ARG A 107 14.06 8.59 4.87
CA ARG A 107 13.51 9.94 5.05
C ARG A 107 12.56 9.96 6.25
N PRO A 108 12.37 11.13 6.90
CA PRO A 108 11.30 11.30 7.87
C PRO A 108 9.94 10.94 7.26
N ALA A 109 9.02 10.43 8.09
CA ALA A 109 7.66 10.17 7.66
C ALA A 109 7.02 11.43 7.07
N GLU A 110 6.37 11.28 5.93
CA GLU A 110 5.56 12.31 5.28
C GLU A 110 4.25 12.49 6.05
N GLU A 111 3.62 13.67 5.92
CA GLU A 111 2.26 13.87 6.44
C GLU A 111 1.26 13.10 5.57
N GLU A 112 0.23 12.53 6.20
CA GLU A 112 -0.88 11.94 5.45
C GLU A 112 -1.52 13.03 4.57
N PRO A 113 -1.87 12.74 3.30
CA PRO A 113 -2.49 13.70 2.39
C PRO A 113 -3.73 14.40 2.95
#